data_AF-A0A4P7CUE7-F1
#
_entry.id   AF-A0A4P7CUE7-F1
#
_cell.length_a   1.000
_cell.length_b   1.000
_cell.length_c   1.000
_cell.angle_alpha   90.00
_cell.angle_beta   90.00
_cell.angle_gamma   90.00
#
_symmetry.space_group_name_H-M   'P 1'
#
loop_
_entity.id
_entity.type
_entity.pdbx_description
1 polymer ?
#
loop_
_entity_poly.entity_id
_entity_poly.type
_entity_poly.pdbx_seq_one_letter_code
_entity_poly.pdbx_strand_id
1 'polypeptide(L)'
;MNKLLYATLVAAALGVSACSSPTPEPDVTISSVTRGMTQNDVMKRIGPPDRVLGENGNECFQYALGKYGDVPFAVYFRQRAVAATTRAKCDLAVVRAAAGPALTYHSSDYAVMRR
;
A
#
# COMPACT_ATOMS: atom_id res chain seq x y z
N MET A 1 -9.72 -60.62 20.65
CA MET A 1 -9.05 -59.79 21.67
C MET A 1 -8.38 -58.60 20.96
N ASN A 2 -8.67 -57.39 21.45
CA ASN A 2 -8.27 -56.05 20.96
C ASN A 2 -6.84 -55.91 20.40
N LYS A 3 -6.64 -55.01 19.42
CA LYS A 3 -6.06 -53.67 19.68
C LYS A 3 -5.94 -52.80 18.41
N LEU A 4 -6.68 -51.69 18.47
CA LEU A 4 -6.24 -50.31 18.20
C LEU A 4 -5.87 -49.90 16.76
N LEU A 5 -6.85 -49.21 16.17
CA LEU A 5 -6.73 -48.12 15.21
C LEU A 5 -5.58 -47.15 15.57
N TYR A 6 -4.70 -46.82 14.61
CA TYR A 6 -3.99 -45.53 14.62
C TYR A 6 -3.74 -45.05 13.19
N ALA A 7 -4.31 -43.88 12.93
CA ALA A 7 -4.16 -43.07 11.74
C ALA A 7 -2.82 -42.33 11.75
N THR A 8 -2.18 -42.19 10.59
CA THR A 8 -1.31 -41.04 10.32
C THR A 8 -1.34 -40.73 8.82
N LEU A 9 -2.20 -39.77 8.47
CA LEU A 9 -2.15 -38.99 7.23
C LEU A 9 -0.81 -38.24 7.16
N VAL A 10 0.05 -38.56 6.21
CA VAL A 10 1.22 -37.73 5.89
C VAL A 10 0.81 -36.75 4.79
N ALA A 11 0.25 -35.61 5.22
CA ALA A 11 0.11 -34.44 4.38
C ALA A 11 1.47 -33.76 4.27
N ALA A 12 2.18 -33.97 3.16
CA ALA A 12 3.37 -33.19 2.84
C ALA A 12 2.91 -31.79 2.40
N ALA A 13 3.08 -30.82 3.30
CA ALA A 13 2.83 -29.41 3.05
C ALA A 13 3.69 -28.91 1.88
N LEU A 14 3.04 -28.41 0.84
CA LEU A 14 3.67 -27.63 -0.22
C LEU A 14 4.17 -26.32 0.42
N GLY A 15 5.45 -26.27 0.75
CA GLY A 15 6.13 -25.05 1.14
C GLY A 15 6.12 -24.09 -0.03
N VAL A 16 5.25 -23.08 0.00
CA VAL A 16 5.33 -21.93 -0.90
C VAL A 16 6.58 -21.16 -0.48
N SER A 17 7.69 -21.41 -1.17
CA SER A 17 8.84 -20.52 -1.13
C SER A 17 8.37 -19.16 -1.64
N ALA A 18 8.14 -18.23 -0.72
CA ALA A 18 7.95 -16.84 -1.05
C ALA A 18 9.26 -16.33 -1.65
N CYS A 19 9.38 -16.40 -2.97
CA CYS A 19 10.42 -15.72 -3.71
C CYS A 19 10.29 -14.23 -3.41
N SER A 20 11.10 -13.74 -2.48
CA SER A 20 11.29 -12.32 -2.26
C SER A 20 11.96 -11.75 -3.50
N SER A 21 11.14 -11.22 -4.42
CA SER A 21 11.65 -10.45 -5.55
C SER A 21 12.46 -9.27 -5.03
N PRO A 22 13.53 -8.85 -5.75
CA PRO A 22 14.28 -7.67 -5.39
C PRO A 22 13.30 -6.51 -5.34
N THR A 23 13.14 -5.90 -4.18
CA THR A 23 12.30 -4.70 -4.09
C THR A 23 12.91 -3.65 -5.04
N PRO A 24 12.13 -2.95 -5.87
CA PRO A 24 12.66 -1.99 -6.83
C PRO A 24 13.34 -0.78 -6.15
N GLU A 25 14.27 -0.12 -6.86
CA GLU A 25 14.88 1.15 -6.44
C GLU A 25 13.85 2.28 -6.33
N PRO A 26 14.05 3.31 -5.49
CA PRO A 26 13.04 4.32 -5.25
C PRO A 26 12.65 5.05 -6.53
N ASP A 27 13.62 5.39 -7.38
CA ASP A 27 13.37 6.09 -8.64
C ASP A 27 12.58 5.22 -9.64
N VAL A 28 12.80 3.90 -9.62
CA VAL A 28 12.01 2.94 -10.40
C VAL A 28 10.58 2.84 -9.84
N THR A 29 10.42 2.79 -8.52
CA THR A 29 9.10 2.78 -7.88
C THR A 29 8.32 4.06 -8.21
N ILE A 30 8.96 5.23 -8.07
CA ILE A 30 8.36 6.54 -8.33
C ILE A 30 7.94 6.66 -9.80
N SER A 31 8.81 6.28 -10.73
CA SER A 31 8.51 6.34 -12.16
C SER A 31 7.47 5.31 -12.62
N SER A 32 7.27 4.23 -11.86
CA SER A 32 6.26 3.21 -12.17
C SER A 32 4.81 3.66 -11.93
N VAL A 33 4.61 4.76 -11.17
CA VAL A 33 3.28 5.34 -10.90
C VAL A 33 3.00 6.44 -11.90
N THR A 34 1.95 6.26 -12.71
CA THR A 34 1.52 7.25 -13.69
C THR A 34 0.17 7.85 -13.31
N ARG A 35 -0.11 9.05 -13.84
CA ARG A 35 -1.44 9.67 -13.68
C ARG A 35 -2.52 8.77 -14.25
N GLY A 36 -3.68 8.77 -13.61
CA GLY A 36 -4.84 7.96 -14.01
C GLY A 36 -4.86 6.55 -13.43
N MET A 37 -3.76 6.05 -12.85
CA MET A 37 -3.77 4.76 -12.16
C MET A 37 -4.78 4.76 -11.01
N THR A 38 -5.44 3.61 -10.79
CA THR A 38 -6.33 3.47 -9.64
C THR A 38 -5.53 3.22 -8.36
N GLN A 39 -6.15 3.40 -7.20
CA GLN A 39 -5.54 3.03 -5.91
C GLN A 39 -5.08 1.56 -5.90
N ASN A 40 -5.88 0.65 -6.46
CA ASN A 40 -5.54 -0.77 -6.56
C ASN A 40 -4.32 -1.02 -7.46
N ASP A 41 -4.18 -0.28 -8.56
CA ASP A 41 -3.02 -0.43 -9.45
C ASP A 41 -1.74 0.02 -8.76
N VAL A 42 -1.79 1.12 -8.00
CA VAL A 42 -0.66 1.60 -7.19
C VAL A 42 -0.30 0.57 -6.12
N MET A 43 -1.29 0.03 -5.41
CA MET A 43 -1.06 -1.01 -4.39
C MET A 43 -0.50 -2.31 -4.97
N LYS A 44 -0.93 -2.72 -6.17
CA LYS A 44 -0.37 -3.90 -6.86
C LYS A 44 1.10 -3.70 -7.27
N ARG A 45 1.50 -2.46 -7.56
CA ARG A 45 2.86 -2.13 -8.02
C ARG A 45 3.84 -1.94 -6.87
N ILE A 46 3.44 -1.19 -5.85
CA ILE A 46 4.32 -0.78 -4.75
C ILE A 46 4.12 -1.66 -3.52
N GLY A 47 2.89 -2.13 -3.31
CA GLY A 47 2.45 -2.74 -2.06
C GLY A 47 1.53 -1.82 -1.25
N PRO A 48 1.15 -2.25 -0.03
CA PRO A 48 0.32 -1.44 0.85
C PRO A 48 1.05 -0.16 1.27
N PRO A 49 0.36 0.98 1.35
CA PRO A 49 0.94 2.21 1.85
C PRO A 49 1.18 2.14 3.36
N ASP A 50 2.15 2.92 3.85
CA ASP A 50 2.41 3.05 5.28
C ASP A 50 1.36 3.93 5.97
N ARG A 51 0.84 4.93 5.24
CA ARG A 51 -0.26 5.80 5.70
C ARG A 51 -1.17 6.19 4.55
N VAL A 52 -2.43 6.41 4.88
CA VAL A 52 -3.44 6.98 3.98
C VAL A 52 -4.01 8.23 4.64
N LEU A 53 -4.11 9.32 3.88
CA LEU A 53 -4.70 10.58 4.34
C LEU A 53 -5.80 11.01 3.36
N GLY A 54 -6.98 11.35 3.86
CA GLY A 54 -8.13 11.72 3.02
C GLY A 54 -9.13 10.59 2.85
N GLU A 55 -10.15 10.84 2.02
CA GLU A 55 -11.30 9.95 1.85
C GLU A 55 -12.03 10.22 0.53
N ASN A 56 -12.99 9.36 0.20
CA ASN A 56 -13.93 9.52 -0.91
C ASN A 56 -13.27 9.66 -2.30
N GLY A 57 -12.15 8.97 -2.52
CA GLY A 57 -11.39 9.03 -3.77
C GLY A 57 -10.42 10.22 -3.85
N ASN A 58 -10.33 11.04 -2.80
CA ASN A 58 -9.38 12.13 -2.68
C ASN A 58 -8.40 11.83 -1.54
N GLU A 59 -7.65 10.74 -1.69
CA GLU A 59 -6.67 10.28 -0.72
C GLU A 59 -5.24 10.64 -1.11
N CYS A 60 -4.32 10.51 -0.17
CA CYS A 60 -2.89 10.46 -0.39
C CYS A 60 -2.33 9.19 0.25
N PHE A 61 -1.64 8.38 -0.55
CA PHE A 61 -0.88 7.22 -0.08
C PHE A 61 0.56 7.64 0.19
N GLN A 62 1.02 7.40 1.42
CA GLN A 62 2.39 7.64 1.83
C GLN A 62 3.17 6.34 1.90
N TYR A 63 4.36 6.36 1.32
CA TYR A 63 5.35 5.29 1.37
C TYR A 63 6.66 5.81 1.96
N ALA A 64 7.25 5.04 2.86
CA ALA A 64 8.63 5.16 3.30
C ALA A 64 9.43 4.08 2.55
N LEU A 65 10.14 4.47 1.50
CA LEU A 65 10.93 3.55 0.68
C LEU A 65 12.25 3.20 1.40
N GLY A 66 12.10 2.62 2.61
CA GLY A 66 13.07 2.62 3.71
C GLY A 66 14.38 1.89 3.47
N LYS A 67 14.41 0.89 2.58
CA LYS A 67 15.67 0.17 2.27
C LYS A 67 16.72 1.01 1.53
N TYR A 68 16.38 2.24 1.14
CA TYR A 68 17.28 3.20 0.50
C TYR A 68 17.45 4.51 1.28
N GLY A 69 17.18 4.49 2.59
CA GLY A 69 17.36 5.66 3.46
C GLY A 69 16.10 6.49 3.65
N ASP A 70 14.96 5.82 3.91
CA ASP A 70 13.68 6.46 4.26
C ASP A 70 13.22 7.54 3.29
N VAL A 71 13.35 7.28 1.99
CA VAL A 71 12.86 8.20 0.95
C VAL A 71 11.34 8.29 1.06
N PRO A 72 10.78 9.46 1.44
CA PRO A 72 9.34 9.62 1.53
C PRO A 72 8.78 9.78 0.11
N PHE A 73 7.71 9.06 -0.17
CA PHE A 73 7.00 9.14 -1.43
C PHE A 73 5.50 9.24 -1.18
N ALA A 74 4.87 10.24 -1.80
CA ALA A 74 3.45 10.49 -1.69
C ALA A 74 2.78 10.41 -3.06
N VAL A 75 1.67 9.69 -3.12
CA VAL A 75 0.81 9.54 -4.30
C VAL A 75 -0.55 10.14 -3.98
N TYR A 76 -0.92 11.20 -4.68
CA TYR A 76 -2.19 11.90 -4.50
C TYR A 76 -3.23 11.38 -5.48
N PHE A 77 -4.42 11.10 -4.97
CA PHE A 77 -5.58 10.70 -5.72
C PHE A 77 -6.60 11.83 -5.79
N ARG A 78 -7.29 11.90 -6.92
CA ARG A 78 -8.49 12.70 -7.10
C ARG A 78 -9.50 11.83 -7.81
N GLN A 79 -10.72 11.72 -7.27
CA GLN A 79 -11.76 10.84 -7.81
C GLN A 79 -11.28 9.40 -8.09
N ARG A 80 -10.52 8.82 -7.14
CA ARG A 80 -9.97 7.44 -7.16
C ARG A 80 -8.86 7.18 -8.20
N ALA A 81 -8.35 8.22 -8.85
CA ALA A 81 -7.27 8.11 -9.82
C ALA A 81 -6.06 8.97 -9.42
N VAL A 82 -4.85 8.52 -9.73
CA VAL A 82 -3.61 9.27 -9.44
C VAL A 82 -3.64 10.61 -10.17
N ALA A 83 -3.58 11.69 -9.40
CA ALA A 83 -3.51 13.06 -9.90
C ALA A 83 -2.08 13.59 -9.92
N ALA A 84 -1.29 13.26 -8.89
CA ALA A 84 0.07 13.73 -8.72
C ALA A 84 0.90 12.79 -7.86
N THR A 85 2.21 12.89 -7.97
CA THR A 85 3.19 12.20 -7.12
C THR A 85 4.26 13.19 -6.65
N THR A 86 4.85 12.96 -5.49
CA THR A 86 5.96 13.79 -4.98
C THR A 86 6.91 12.98 -4.11
N ARG A 87 8.18 13.35 -4.11
CA ARG A 87 9.22 12.79 -3.24
C ARG A 87 9.21 13.48 -1.87
N ALA A 88 8.08 13.40 -1.19
CA ALA A 88 7.83 13.99 0.12
C ALA A 88 6.75 13.18 0.85
N LYS A 89 6.48 13.52 2.12
CA LYS A 89 5.32 13.00 2.86
C LYS A 89 4.03 13.60 2.28
N CYS A 90 2.90 12.97 2.58
CA CYS A 90 1.60 13.50 2.20
C CYS A 90 1.34 14.88 2.84
N ASP A 91 0.87 15.82 2.03
CA ASP A 91 0.46 17.14 2.46
C ASP A 91 -1.07 17.22 2.54
N LEU A 92 -1.57 17.47 3.76
CA LEU A 92 -2.99 17.63 4.05
C LEU A 92 -3.63 18.78 3.28
N ALA A 93 -2.90 19.86 3.03
CA ALA A 93 -3.43 21.00 2.27
C ALA A 93 -3.75 20.59 0.82
N VAL A 94 -2.89 19.78 0.21
CA VAL A 94 -3.08 19.25 -1.15
C VAL A 94 -4.27 18.29 -1.21
N VAL A 95 -4.38 17.38 -0.23
CA VAL A 95 -5.51 16.45 -0.11
C VAL A 95 -6.83 17.20 0.04
N ARG A 96 -6.89 18.21 0.92
CA ARG A 96 -8.08 19.03 1.14
C ARG A 96 -8.45 19.85 -0.09
N ALA A 97 -7.46 20.44 -0.77
CA ALA A 97 -7.70 21.16 -2.01
C ALA A 97 -8.26 20.25 -3.12
N ALA A 98 -7.88 18.97 -3.14
CA ALA A 98 -8.41 17.99 -4.09
C ALA A 98 -9.84 17.52 -3.75
N ALA A 99 -10.20 17.46 -2.45
CA ALA A 99 -11.52 17.03 -1.99
C ALA A 99 -12.64 18.05 -2.23
N GLY A 100 -12.31 19.32 -2.50
CA GLY A 100 -13.28 20.39 -2.68
C GLY A 100 -13.84 20.95 -1.36
N PRO A 101 -14.69 21.98 -1.41
CA PRO A 101 -15.02 22.82 -0.24
C PRO A 101 -15.87 22.19 0.86
N ALA A 102 -16.30 20.92 0.78
CA ALA A 102 -17.21 20.37 1.78
C ALA A 102 -17.24 18.83 1.81
N LEU A 103 -16.19 18.17 2.29
CA LEU A 103 -16.32 16.86 2.92
C LEU A 103 -15.44 16.81 4.16
N THR A 104 -16.09 16.55 5.30
CA THR A 104 -15.55 16.46 6.65
C THR A 104 -14.46 15.41 6.74
N TYR A 105 -13.20 15.83 6.52
CA TYR A 105 -11.99 15.03 6.68
C TYR A 105 -11.97 14.32 8.04
N HIS A 106 -12.33 13.04 8.08
CA HIS A 106 -12.00 12.13 9.18
C HIS A 106 -10.73 11.38 8.80
N SER A 107 -9.57 11.83 9.29
CA SER A 107 -8.36 11.01 9.24
C SER A 107 -8.60 9.74 10.04
N SER A 108 -8.92 8.67 9.34
CA SER A 108 -8.83 7.33 9.90
C SER A 108 -7.36 6.92 9.85
N ASP A 109 -6.63 7.17 10.95
CA ASP A 109 -5.29 6.64 11.17
C ASP A 109 -5.36 5.10 11.30
N TYR A 110 -5.65 4.40 10.21
CA TYR A 110 -5.46 2.95 10.15
C TYR A 110 -3.98 2.66 9.97
N ALA A 111 -3.26 2.61 11.09
CA ALA A 111 -1.98 1.93 11.13
C ALA A 111 -2.21 0.46 10.76
N VAL A 112 -1.81 0.07 9.55
CA VAL A 112 -1.80 -1.34 9.14
C VAL A 112 -0.76 -2.06 10.00
N MET A 113 -1.19 -2.58 11.15
CA MET A 113 -0.35 -3.42 12.01
C MET A 113 -0.03 -4.71 11.25
N ARG A 114 1.24 -4.86 10.85
CA ARG A 114 1.79 -6.15 10.43
C ARG A 114 1.68 -7.11 11.62
N ARG A 115 0.96 -8.22 11.44
CA ARG A 115 1.10 -9.44 12.26
C ARG A 115 2.10 -10.36 11.60
#